data_AF-A0A9P9S3K4-F1
#
_entry.id   AF-A0A9P9S3K4-F1
#
_cell.length_a   1.000
_cell.length_b   1.000
_cell.length_c   1.000
_cell.angle_alpha   90.00
_cell.angle_beta   90.00
_cell.angle_gamma   90.00
#
_symmetry.space_group_name_H-M   'P 1'
#
loop_
_entity.id
_entity.type
_entity.pdbx_description
1 polymer ?
#
loop_
_entity_poly.entity_id
_entity_poly.type
_entity_poly.pdbx_seq_one_letter_code
_entity_poly.pdbx_strand_id
1 'polypeptide(L)'
;MLFSHLTRALVATSVSAFSITEYTHNAVAALRRSLPGLDFRSTIEERDGGGNCPAVWNSIASDLTAMFLDTSTNPSQCNDDARAAIREAFHDCGAWETSLGATGGCDGSLILSVGNDELKRGENNGLQDISAKLLSLQKKWVAVDPSVTVADLIQFAASVAIVTCPGGPQIKTFIGRRDSTTPAKGSLLPDVFADADDLYTLFQRKGFTASELAALLGAHSTSKQFHIPGAPVGAAQDSTPGKWDVQYYADTLSPPSNVFVFPSDAKLAVHPAVGKEFKGFVGGQGKWTSAFGAA
;
A
#
# COMPACT_ATOMS: atom_id res chain seq x y z
N MET A 1 -11.97 -55.69 30.51
CA MET A 1 -12.31 -54.35 31.01
C MET A 1 -12.41 -53.46 29.78
N LEU A 2 -13.53 -53.37 29.06
CA LEU A 2 -14.89 -52.85 29.33
C LEU A 2 -15.10 -51.52 28.55
N PHE A 3 -15.93 -51.62 27.49
CA PHE A 3 -16.79 -50.65 26.77
C PHE A 3 -16.18 -49.37 26.14
N SER A 4 -16.43 -48.96 24.88
CA SER A 4 -17.56 -49.02 23.91
C SER A 4 -18.54 -47.83 23.93
N HIS A 5 -18.61 -47.14 22.76
CA HIS A 5 -19.78 -46.55 22.06
C HIS A 5 -20.32 -45.10 22.31
N LEU A 6 -20.56 -44.43 21.15
CA LEU A 6 -21.79 -43.73 20.66
C LEU A 6 -21.75 -42.20 20.35
N THR A 7 -21.51 -41.93 19.05
CA THR A 7 -22.25 -41.13 18.04
C THR A 7 -23.31 -40.06 18.44
N ARG A 8 -23.17 -38.80 17.95
CA ARG A 8 -24.06 -38.11 16.95
C ARG A 8 -23.69 -36.63 16.72
N ALA A 9 -24.07 -36.16 15.51
CA ALA A 9 -23.65 -34.95 14.79
C ALA A 9 -24.40 -33.65 15.14
N LEU A 10 -23.79 -32.48 14.86
CA LEU A 10 -24.35 -31.40 14.02
C LEU A 10 -23.27 -30.31 13.67
N VAL A 11 -23.14 -30.07 12.36
CA VAL A 11 -22.85 -28.80 11.63
C VAL A 11 -21.63 -27.91 11.99
N ALA A 12 -20.72 -27.86 11.01
CA ALA A 12 -19.84 -26.77 10.56
C ALA A 12 -19.51 -25.57 11.48
N THR A 13 -18.24 -25.43 11.82
CA THR A 13 -17.33 -24.39 11.31
C THR A 13 -15.90 -24.78 11.70
N SER A 14 -15.13 -25.30 10.74
CA SER A 14 -13.66 -25.13 10.78
C SER A 14 -13.42 -23.62 10.64
N VAL A 15 -12.63 -22.96 11.49
CA VAL A 15 -11.16 -23.00 11.46
C VAL A 15 -10.63 -22.64 12.86
N SER A 16 -9.76 -23.50 13.40
CA SER A 16 -8.84 -23.14 14.49
C SER A 16 -7.42 -23.55 14.09
N ALA A 17 -6.47 -22.66 14.40
CA ALA A 17 -5.02 -22.84 14.58
C ALA A 17 -4.07 -22.46 13.41
N PHE A 18 -3.64 -21.18 13.44
CA PHE A 18 -2.28 -20.65 13.63
C PHE A 18 -1.04 -21.26 12.94
N SER A 19 -0.16 -20.34 12.49
CA SER A 19 1.27 -20.38 12.87
C SER A 19 1.75 -18.96 13.25
N ILE A 20 1.94 -18.75 14.54
CA ILE A 20 2.83 -17.73 15.11
C ILE A 20 4.12 -18.47 15.37
N THR A 21 5.12 -18.37 14.49
CA THR A 21 6.58 -18.30 14.74
C THR A 21 7.28 -18.33 13.37
N GLU A 22 7.47 -17.18 12.74
CA GLU A 22 8.47 -16.83 11.70
C GLU A 22 8.02 -15.47 11.11
N TYR A 23 8.93 -14.61 10.64
CA TYR A 23 8.68 -13.23 10.15
C TYR A 23 8.68 -12.07 11.16
N THR A 24 9.44 -12.15 12.26
CA THR A 24 10.00 -10.94 12.93
C THR A 24 11.47 -10.68 12.56
N HIS A 25 12.14 -11.62 11.89
CA HIS A 25 13.55 -11.46 11.51
C HIS A 25 13.79 -10.59 10.27
N ASN A 26 12.87 -10.56 9.29
CA ASN A 26 13.12 -9.88 8.01
C ASN A 26 12.89 -8.36 8.06
N ALA A 27 11.84 -7.88 8.75
CA ALA A 27 11.59 -6.45 8.87
C ALA A 27 12.68 -5.74 9.68
N VAL A 28 13.10 -6.33 10.80
CA VAL A 28 14.20 -5.82 11.62
C VAL A 28 15.54 -5.94 10.87
N ALA A 29 15.75 -6.99 10.08
CA ALA A 29 16.96 -7.11 9.25
C ALA A 29 16.99 -6.12 8.08
N ALA A 30 15.85 -5.77 7.48
CA ALA A 30 15.74 -4.72 6.47
C ALA A 30 15.99 -3.33 7.08
N LEU A 31 15.36 -3.02 8.21
CA LEU A 31 15.59 -1.79 8.97
C LEU A 31 17.04 -1.65 9.47
N ARG A 32 17.67 -2.74 9.94
CA ARG A 32 19.09 -2.77 10.33
C ARG A 32 20.05 -2.58 9.16
N ARG A 33 19.69 -3.04 7.96
CA ARG A 33 20.50 -2.80 6.74
C ARG A 33 20.46 -1.33 6.32
N SER A 34 19.32 -0.67 6.49
CA SER A 34 19.11 0.71 6.06
C SER A 34 19.61 1.77 7.05
N LEU A 35 19.70 1.44 8.35
CA LEU A 35 20.09 2.39 9.42
C LEU A 35 21.07 1.75 10.43
N PRO A 36 22.36 1.54 10.06
CA PRO A 36 23.36 0.96 10.94
C PRO A 36 23.79 1.97 12.01
N GLY A 37 23.04 2.06 13.12
CA GLY A 37 23.39 2.94 14.25
C GLY A 37 22.26 3.31 15.21
N LEU A 38 21.00 2.97 14.89
CA LEU A 38 19.86 3.23 15.79
C LEU A 38 19.67 2.07 16.78
N ASP A 39 19.69 2.39 18.08
CA ASP A 39 19.27 1.45 19.14
C ASP A 39 17.74 1.39 19.20
N PHE A 40 17.16 0.47 18.43
CA PHE A 40 15.71 0.30 18.33
C PHE A 40 15.04 -0.24 19.61
N ARG A 41 15.80 -0.62 20.64
CA ARG A 41 15.24 -1.15 21.90
C ARG A 41 14.55 -0.07 22.75
N SER A 42 14.87 1.21 22.56
CA SER A 42 14.29 2.30 23.36
C SER A 42 13.07 2.99 22.72
N THR A 43 12.78 2.71 21.44
CA THR A 43 11.73 3.40 20.66
C THR A 43 10.55 2.53 20.26
N ILE A 44 10.69 1.20 20.36
CA ILE A 44 9.59 0.26 20.16
C ILE A 44 9.18 -0.24 21.54
N GLU A 45 8.24 0.45 22.18
CA GLU A 45 7.44 -0.23 23.21
C GLU A 45 6.67 -1.33 22.48
N GLU A 46 7.10 -2.57 22.68
CA GLU A 46 6.36 -3.75 22.30
C GLU A 46 4.99 -3.64 22.99
N ARG A 47 3.95 -3.26 22.23
CA ARG A 47 2.57 -3.31 22.74
C ARG A 47 2.29 -4.79 22.96
N ASP A 48 2.42 -5.20 24.22
CA ASP A 48 2.26 -6.56 24.75
C ASP A 48 0.79 -7.03 24.70
N GLY A 49 0.15 -6.87 23.54
CA GLY A 49 -1.19 -7.31 23.23
C GLY A 49 -1.10 -8.50 22.30
N GLY A 50 -1.00 -9.70 22.86
CA GLY A 50 -0.73 -10.95 22.13
C GLY A 50 -1.45 -11.06 20.78
N GLY A 51 -0.67 -10.90 19.70
CA GLY A 51 -0.97 -11.34 18.33
C GLY A 51 -2.23 -10.82 17.61
N ASN A 52 -3.14 -10.13 18.28
CA ASN A 52 -4.45 -9.76 17.74
C ASN A 52 -4.54 -8.24 17.50
N CYS A 53 -4.92 -7.83 16.28
CA CYS A 53 -5.25 -6.44 16.00
C CYS A 53 -6.38 -5.97 16.93
N PRO A 54 -6.31 -4.74 17.50
CA PRO A 54 -7.38 -4.22 18.34
C PRO A 54 -8.74 -4.31 17.65
N ALA A 55 -9.79 -4.68 18.40
CA ALA A 55 -11.10 -5.01 17.84
C ALA A 55 -11.71 -3.89 16.96
N VAL A 56 -11.36 -2.62 17.23
CA VAL A 56 -11.78 -1.46 16.43
C VAL A 56 -11.38 -1.59 14.95
N TRP A 57 -10.24 -2.22 14.65
CA TRP A 57 -9.75 -2.38 13.27
C TRP A 57 -10.59 -3.35 12.44
N ASN A 58 -11.31 -4.29 13.07
CA ASN A 58 -12.28 -5.13 12.36
C ASN A 58 -13.48 -4.29 11.88
N SER A 59 -13.94 -3.35 12.71
CA SER A 59 -15.04 -2.46 12.33
C SER A 59 -14.61 -1.43 11.30
N ILE A 60 -13.39 -0.89 11.43
CA ILE A 60 -12.78 -0.02 10.42
C ILE A 60 -12.65 -0.76 9.08
N ALA A 61 -12.20 -2.02 9.09
CA ALA A 61 -12.10 -2.84 7.87
C ALA A 61 -13.46 -3.03 7.19
N SER A 62 -14.52 -3.23 7.97
CA SER A 62 -15.89 -3.34 7.44
C SER A 62 -16.34 -2.05 6.74
N ASP A 63 -16.11 -0.89 7.37
CA ASP A 63 -16.45 0.41 6.78
C ASP A 63 -15.64 0.67 5.49
N LEU A 64 -14.33 0.38 5.50
CA LEU A 64 -13.45 0.52 4.35
C LEU A 64 -13.84 -0.41 3.20
N THR A 65 -14.16 -1.67 3.50
CA THR A 65 -14.61 -2.64 2.47
C THR A 65 -15.88 -2.15 1.79
N ALA A 66 -16.84 -1.63 2.56
CA ALA A 66 -18.05 -1.03 2.01
C ALA A 66 -17.76 0.22 1.17
N MET A 67 -16.74 1.00 1.53
CA MET A 67 -16.28 2.16 0.75
C MET A 67 -15.61 1.75 -0.56
N PHE A 68 -14.86 0.63 -0.59
CA PHE A 68 -13.97 0.27 -1.69
C PHE A 68 -14.56 -0.71 -2.71
N LEU A 69 -15.58 -1.48 -2.34
CA LEU A 69 -16.14 -2.52 -3.19
C LEU A 69 -17.18 -1.95 -4.16
N ASP A 70 -16.95 -2.12 -5.46
CA ASP A 70 -17.94 -1.90 -6.51
C ASP A 70 -18.75 -3.17 -6.76
N THR A 71 -19.98 -3.19 -6.27
CA THR A 71 -20.92 -4.30 -6.45
C THR A 71 -21.74 -4.21 -7.75
N SER A 72 -21.56 -3.15 -8.54
CA SER A 72 -22.23 -3.00 -9.84
C SER A 72 -21.59 -3.84 -10.95
N THR A 73 -20.37 -4.33 -10.72
CA THR A 73 -19.64 -5.24 -11.62
C THR A 73 -19.84 -6.70 -11.21
N ASN A 74 -19.72 -7.61 -12.19
CA ASN A 74 -19.76 -9.05 -11.95
C ASN A 74 -18.57 -9.76 -12.65
N PRO A 75 -17.59 -10.30 -11.90
CA PRO A 75 -17.48 -10.24 -10.44
C PRO A 75 -17.27 -8.80 -9.94
N SER A 76 -17.60 -8.55 -8.67
CA SER A 76 -17.33 -7.28 -8.01
C SER A 76 -15.85 -6.94 -8.03
N GLN A 77 -15.53 -5.66 -8.08
CA GLN A 77 -14.17 -5.13 -8.25
C GLN A 77 -13.90 -4.00 -7.27
N CYS A 78 -12.65 -3.58 -7.14
CA CYS A 78 -12.36 -2.37 -6.37
C CYS A 78 -12.66 -1.09 -7.17
N ASN A 79 -13.16 -0.07 -6.48
CA ASN A 79 -13.56 1.20 -7.06
C ASN A 79 -12.42 2.25 -7.04
N ASP A 80 -12.74 3.49 -7.44
CA ASP A 80 -11.74 4.56 -7.52
C ASP A 80 -11.26 5.03 -6.12
N ASP A 81 -12.07 4.89 -5.06
CA ASP A 81 -11.64 5.18 -3.68
C ASP A 81 -10.58 4.19 -3.20
N ALA A 82 -10.73 2.91 -3.56
CA ALA A 82 -9.71 1.90 -3.25
C ALA A 82 -8.38 2.23 -3.93
N ARG A 83 -8.42 2.58 -5.22
CA ARG A 83 -7.23 2.99 -6.00
C ARG A 83 -6.58 4.22 -5.40
N ALA A 84 -7.38 5.21 -4.99
CA ALA A 84 -6.89 6.42 -4.36
C ALA A 84 -6.25 6.14 -2.99
N ALA A 85 -6.81 5.25 -2.17
CA ALA A 85 -6.24 4.86 -0.88
C ALA A 85 -4.89 4.14 -1.02
N ILE A 86 -4.73 3.29 -2.05
CA ILE A 86 -3.44 2.64 -2.37
C ILE A 86 -2.39 3.70 -2.70
N ARG A 87 -2.74 4.68 -3.54
CA ARG A 87 -1.85 5.82 -3.84
C ARG A 87 -1.57 6.66 -2.61
N GLU A 88 -2.56 6.96 -1.78
CA GLU A 88 -2.43 7.79 -0.59
C GLU A 88 -1.39 7.24 0.39
N ALA A 89 -1.36 5.92 0.59
CA ALA A 89 -0.34 5.29 1.42
C ALA A 89 1.08 5.51 0.90
N PHE A 90 1.30 5.44 -0.42
CA PHE A 90 2.60 5.79 -1.00
C PHE A 90 2.91 7.28 -0.84
N HIS A 91 1.93 8.17 -1.02
CA HIS A 91 2.19 9.61 -0.95
C HIS A 91 2.45 10.12 0.47
N ASP A 92 1.90 9.48 1.50
CA ASP A 92 2.25 9.74 2.90
C ASP A 92 3.68 9.26 3.21
N CYS A 93 4.00 7.99 2.89
CA CYS A 93 5.32 7.41 3.19
C CYS A 93 6.45 7.92 2.29
N GLY A 94 6.12 8.24 1.04
CA GLY A 94 7.04 8.34 -0.08
C GLY A 94 7.94 9.56 -0.01
N ALA A 95 7.64 10.54 0.84
CA ALA A 95 8.49 11.69 1.10
C ALA A 95 9.59 11.42 2.14
N TRP A 96 9.79 10.17 2.58
CA TRP A 96 10.94 9.76 3.41
C TRP A 96 12.16 9.33 2.57
N GLU A 97 13.36 9.51 3.11
CA GLU A 97 14.61 8.95 2.60
C GLU A 97 15.61 8.73 3.75
N THR A 98 16.60 7.87 3.56
CA THR A 98 17.57 7.44 4.60
C THR A 98 18.25 8.59 5.35
N SER A 99 18.54 9.72 4.68
CA SER A 99 19.16 10.88 5.33
C SER A 99 18.26 11.61 6.34
N LEU A 100 16.96 11.33 6.37
CA LEU A 100 16.01 11.93 7.31
C LEU A 100 15.93 11.17 8.64
N GLY A 101 16.59 10.01 8.76
CA GLY A 101 16.57 9.20 9.97
C GLY A 101 15.15 8.82 10.38
N ALA A 102 14.77 9.11 11.63
CA ALA A 102 13.46 8.76 12.19
C ALA A 102 12.37 9.82 11.97
N THR A 103 12.60 10.84 11.12
CA THR A 103 11.64 11.93 10.88
C THR A 103 10.90 11.74 9.57
N GLY A 104 9.57 11.92 9.58
CA GLY A 104 8.71 11.79 8.40
C GLY A 104 8.37 10.35 8.04
N GLY A 105 7.88 10.16 6.80
CA GLY A 105 7.45 8.85 6.30
C GLY A 105 5.98 8.62 6.56
N CYS A 106 5.61 7.39 6.90
CA CYS A 106 4.21 7.04 7.12
C CYS A 106 3.72 7.59 8.47
N ASP A 107 3.44 8.89 8.55
CA ASP A 107 3.14 9.59 9.79
C ASP A 107 1.84 10.43 9.70
N GLY A 108 1.07 10.27 8.62
CA GLY A 108 -0.20 10.96 8.41
C GLY A 108 -0.05 12.44 8.07
N SER A 109 1.17 12.96 7.92
CA SER A 109 1.44 14.36 7.60
C SER A 109 0.84 14.80 6.27
N LEU A 110 0.62 13.87 5.34
CA LEU A 110 -0.12 14.14 4.11
C LEU A 110 -1.47 14.80 4.41
N ILE A 111 -2.26 14.22 5.33
CA ILE A 111 -3.57 14.74 5.73
C ILE A 111 -3.45 15.83 6.82
N LEU A 112 -2.50 15.67 7.75
CA LEU A 112 -2.45 16.43 9.01
C LEU A 112 -1.52 17.65 8.99
N SER A 113 -0.71 17.82 7.95
CA SER A 113 0.24 18.93 7.85
C SER A 113 -0.45 20.28 8.07
N VAL A 114 0.21 21.17 8.83
CA VAL A 114 -0.34 22.49 9.17
C VAL A 114 -0.80 23.23 7.90
N GLY A 115 -2.07 23.65 7.90
CA GLY A 115 -2.66 24.36 6.77
C GLY A 115 -2.91 23.49 5.53
N ASN A 116 -2.91 22.16 5.67
CA ASN A 116 -3.01 21.18 4.58
C ASN A 116 -1.93 21.42 3.53
N ASP A 117 -0.69 21.69 3.97
CA ASP A 117 0.44 22.02 3.09
C ASP A 117 0.62 20.96 2.00
N GLU A 118 0.74 19.70 2.39
CA GLU A 118 1.06 18.62 1.46
C GLU A 118 -0.05 18.35 0.45
N LEU A 119 -1.31 18.34 0.88
CA LEU A 119 -2.45 18.18 -0.02
C LEU A 119 -2.65 19.34 -1.00
N LYS A 120 -1.96 20.48 -0.82
CA LYS A 120 -1.98 21.59 -1.78
C LYS A 120 -0.87 21.50 -2.83
N ARG A 121 0.09 20.57 -2.66
CA ARG A 121 1.20 20.39 -3.60
C ARG A 121 0.74 19.64 -4.83
N GLY A 122 1.32 19.98 -5.98
CA GLY A 122 0.87 19.48 -7.29
C GLY A 122 0.98 17.96 -7.42
N GLU A 123 2.01 17.37 -6.84
CA GLU A 123 2.24 15.92 -6.81
C GLU A 123 1.14 15.15 -6.07
N ASN A 124 0.40 15.80 -5.18
CA ASN A 124 -0.69 15.21 -4.38
C ASN A 124 -2.08 15.52 -4.94
N ASN A 125 -2.18 16.15 -6.11
CA ASN A 125 -3.46 16.38 -6.79
C ASN A 125 -4.25 15.09 -6.97
N GLY A 126 -5.54 15.13 -6.63
CA GLY A 126 -6.46 13.99 -6.69
C GLY A 126 -6.57 13.17 -5.41
N LEU A 127 -5.75 13.43 -4.37
CA LEU A 127 -5.86 12.73 -3.08
C LEU A 127 -6.84 13.39 -2.11
N GLN A 128 -7.28 14.62 -2.38
CA GLN A 128 -8.06 15.42 -1.43
C GLN A 128 -9.40 14.76 -1.05
N ASP A 129 -10.06 14.07 -1.98
CA ASP A 129 -11.34 13.40 -1.72
C ASP A 129 -11.16 12.18 -0.79
N ILE A 130 -10.22 11.29 -1.11
CA ILE A 130 -9.96 10.11 -0.28
C ILE A 130 -9.41 10.52 1.10
N SER A 131 -8.52 11.51 1.17
CA SER A 131 -8.03 12.06 2.45
C SER A 131 -9.16 12.61 3.32
N ALA A 132 -10.15 13.29 2.72
CA ALA A 132 -11.31 13.77 3.45
C ALA A 132 -12.19 12.62 3.98
N LYS A 133 -12.38 11.56 3.19
CA LYS A 133 -13.12 10.34 3.59
C LYS A 133 -12.41 9.61 4.72
N LEU A 134 -11.09 9.41 4.62
CA LEU A 134 -10.28 8.78 5.67
C LEU A 134 -10.27 9.63 6.94
N LEU A 135 -10.11 10.95 6.85
CA LEU A 135 -10.18 11.82 8.03
C LEU A 135 -11.56 11.78 8.71
N SER A 136 -12.64 11.71 7.94
CA SER A 136 -14.00 11.53 8.48
C SER A 136 -14.15 10.19 9.20
N LEU A 137 -13.63 9.13 8.59
CA LEU A 137 -13.64 7.79 9.17
C LEU A 137 -12.78 7.73 10.46
N GLN A 138 -11.61 8.37 10.47
CA GLN A 138 -10.76 8.48 11.65
C GLN A 138 -11.49 9.18 12.79
N LYS A 139 -12.16 10.31 12.53
CA LYS A 139 -12.95 11.05 13.53
C LYS A 139 -14.07 10.20 14.14
N LYS A 140 -14.71 9.34 13.33
CA LYS A 140 -15.71 8.38 13.82
C LYS A 140 -15.08 7.38 14.80
N TRP A 141 -13.94 6.80 14.45
CA TRP A 141 -13.37 5.67 15.20
C TRP A 141 -12.46 6.08 16.36
N VAL A 142 -11.83 7.26 16.32
CA VAL A 142 -11.06 7.78 17.45
C VAL A 142 -11.93 8.09 18.67
N ALA A 143 -13.22 8.38 18.45
CA ALA A 143 -14.20 8.53 19.53
C ALA A 143 -14.53 7.19 20.22
N VAL A 144 -14.23 6.06 19.58
CA VAL A 144 -14.42 4.70 20.11
C VAL A 144 -13.13 4.16 20.71
N ASP A 145 -12.01 4.32 20.01
CA ASP A 145 -10.67 3.93 20.46
C ASP A 145 -9.67 5.07 20.16
N PRO A 146 -9.21 5.80 21.19
CA PRO A 146 -8.29 6.92 21.02
C PRO A 146 -6.93 6.56 20.40
N SER A 147 -6.60 5.26 20.25
CA SER A 147 -5.37 4.81 19.60
C SER A 147 -5.44 4.75 18.08
N VAL A 148 -6.61 5.04 17.47
CA VAL A 148 -6.75 5.13 16.00
C VAL A 148 -6.16 6.45 15.51
N THR A 149 -4.94 6.39 14.99
CA THR A 149 -4.25 7.54 14.37
C THR A 149 -4.60 7.66 12.90
N VAL A 150 -4.44 8.85 12.32
CA VAL A 150 -4.60 9.06 10.87
C VAL A 150 -3.53 8.30 10.11
N ALA A 151 -2.29 8.32 10.61
CA ALA A 151 -1.16 7.61 10.04
C ALA A 151 -1.41 6.10 9.89
N ASP A 152 -1.97 5.46 10.93
CA ASP A 152 -2.34 4.05 10.84
C ASP A 152 -3.54 3.82 9.92
N LEU A 153 -4.51 4.73 9.93
CA LEU A 153 -5.69 4.59 9.06
C LEU A 153 -5.33 4.63 7.58
N ILE A 154 -4.40 5.49 7.15
CA ILE A 154 -3.94 5.56 5.75
C ILE A 154 -3.38 4.20 5.30
N GLN A 155 -2.46 3.63 6.10
CA GLN A 155 -1.78 2.38 5.75
C GLN A 155 -2.71 1.17 5.83
N PHE A 156 -3.64 1.18 6.80
CA PHE A 156 -4.67 0.16 6.91
C PHE A 156 -5.69 0.24 5.76
N ALA A 157 -6.08 1.45 5.35
CA ALA A 157 -6.95 1.68 4.20
C ALA A 157 -6.36 1.12 2.92
N ALA A 158 -5.08 1.37 2.63
CA ALA A 158 -4.41 0.77 1.47
C ALA A 158 -4.41 -0.76 1.52
N SER A 159 -4.16 -1.35 2.69
CA SER A 159 -4.15 -2.81 2.85
C SER A 159 -5.54 -3.43 2.60
N VAL A 160 -6.61 -2.80 3.10
CA VAL A 160 -7.99 -3.21 2.85
C VAL A 160 -8.37 -2.99 1.38
N ALA A 161 -7.94 -1.90 0.77
CA ALA A 161 -8.17 -1.60 -0.64
C ALA A 161 -7.55 -2.67 -1.56
N ILE A 162 -6.30 -3.06 -1.30
CA ILE A 162 -5.61 -4.13 -2.03
C ILE A 162 -6.42 -5.42 -1.96
N VAL A 163 -6.79 -5.88 -0.76
CA VAL A 163 -7.55 -7.13 -0.58
C VAL A 163 -8.96 -7.05 -1.20
N THR A 164 -9.53 -5.85 -1.28
CA THR A 164 -10.84 -5.63 -1.92
C THR A 164 -10.77 -5.79 -3.43
N CYS A 165 -9.63 -5.49 -4.06
CA CYS A 165 -9.41 -5.75 -5.48
C CYS A 165 -9.29 -7.27 -5.73
N PRO A 166 -10.01 -7.85 -6.70
CA PRO A 166 -9.84 -9.25 -7.07
C PRO A 166 -8.39 -9.58 -7.43
N GLY A 167 -7.81 -10.61 -6.79
CA GLY A 167 -6.39 -10.96 -6.90
C GLY A 167 -5.49 -10.33 -5.85
N GLY A 168 -6.03 -9.43 -5.03
CA GLY A 168 -5.35 -8.74 -3.95
C GLY A 168 -4.88 -9.67 -2.84
N PRO A 169 -3.58 -9.66 -2.48
CA PRO A 169 -3.08 -10.44 -1.36
C PRO A 169 -3.39 -9.78 -0.02
N GLN A 170 -3.44 -10.60 1.03
CA GLN A 170 -3.38 -10.07 2.39
C GLN A 170 -1.98 -9.51 2.66
N ILE A 171 -1.90 -8.21 2.90
CA ILE A 171 -0.67 -7.52 3.29
C ILE A 171 -0.60 -7.45 4.81
N LYS A 172 0.58 -7.69 5.38
CA LYS A 172 0.80 -7.55 6.81
C LYS A 172 0.86 -6.06 7.18
N THR A 173 -0.21 -5.57 7.80
CA THR A 173 -0.26 -4.19 8.30
C THR A 173 0.10 -4.12 9.77
N PHE A 174 1.02 -3.23 10.12
CA PHE A 174 1.35 -2.90 11.51
C PHE A 174 0.59 -1.65 11.94
N ILE A 175 0.19 -1.60 13.22
CA ILE A 175 -0.51 -0.47 13.83
C ILE A 175 0.37 0.07 14.97
N GLY A 176 0.38 1.39 15.15
CA GLY A 176 1.14 2.09 16.18
C GLY A 176 1.86 3.34 15.68
N ARG A 177 1.57 3.83 14.46
CA ARG A 177 2.16 5.07 13.94
C ARG A 177 1.66 6.27 14.72
N ARG A 178 2.55 7.23 14.93
CA ARG A 178 2.21 8.51 15.56
C ARG A 178 1.88 9.52 14.48
N ASP A 179 0.79 10.24 14.69
CA ASP A 179 0.40 11.36 13.83
C ASP A 179 1.42 12.50 13.90
N SER A 180 1.71 13.09 12.75
CA SER A 180 2.58 14.25 12.59
C SER A 180 1.83 15.38 11.89
N THR A 181 1.97 16.60 12.41
CA THR A 181 1.50 17.82 11.74
C THR A 181 2.63 18.56 11.00
N THR A 182 3.85 18.00 11.06
CA THR A 182 5.00 18.57 10.35
C THR A 182 4.94 18.11 8.91
N PRO A 183 4.89 19.04 7.93
CA PRO A 183 4.85 18.65 6.54
C PRO A 183 6.13 17.92 6.13
N ALA A 184 5.99 16.89 5.31
CA ALA A 184 7.12 16.21 4.71
C ALA A 184 7.93 17.16 3.80
N LYS A 185 9.22 16.86 3.65
CA LYS A 185 10.13 17.63 2.80
C LYS A 185 9.69 17.50 1.33
N GLY A 186 9.62 18.64 0.64
CA GLY A 186 9.26 18.68 -0.79
C GLY A 186 10.29 18.00 -1.69
N SER A 187 9.88 17.70 -2.93
CA SER A 187 10.73 17.11 -3.98
C SER A 187 11.31 15.73 -3.65
N LEU A 188 10.65 14.96 -2.77
CA LEU A 188 11.03 13.58 -2.45
C LEU A 188 10.07 12.52 -3.00
N LEU A 189 8.98 12.94 -3.66
CA LEU A 189 8.08 12.06 -4.41
C LEU A 189 8.52 11.96 -5.89
N PRO A 190 8.29 10.81 -6.54
CA PRO A 190 8.63 10.62 -7.94
C PRO A 190 7.76 11.48 -8.86
N ASP A 191 8.35 12.03 -9.92
CA ASP A 191 7.64 12.72 -10.98
C ASP A 191 7.38 11.77 -12.16
N VAL A 192 6.18 11.84 -12.73
CA VAL A 192 5.73 10.96 -13.81
C VAL A 192 6.49 11.15 -15.13
N PHE A 193 7.21 12.26 -15.28
CA PHE A 193 8.03 12.57 -16.44
C PHE A 193 9.54 12.44 -16.18
N ALA A 194 9.96 12.17 -14.94
CA ALA A 194 11.36 12.02 -14.58
C ALA A 194 12.05 10.90 -15.38
N ASP A 195 13.38 10.97 -15.43
CA ASP A 195 14.19 9.94 -16.07
C ASP A 195 14.35 8.71 -15.17
N ALA A 196 14.52 7.54 -15.78
CA ALA A 196 14.57 6.28 -15.05
C ALA A 196 15.75 6.20 -14.06
N ASP A 197 16.89 6.80 -14.40
CA ASP A 197 18.07 6.83 -13.53
C ASP A 197 17.81 7.68 -12.27
N ASP A 198 17.12 8.81 -12.43
CA ASP A 198 16.72 9.68 -11.32
C ASP A 198 15.70 9.00 -10.42
N LEU A 199 14.71 8.33 -11.01
CA LEU A 199 13.72 7.55 -10.27
C LEU A 199 14.35 6.37 -9.54
N TYR A 200 15.25 5.64 -10.20
CA TYR A 200 15.93 4.53 -9.55
C TYR A 200 16.81 5.02 -8.39
N THR A 201 17.58 6.09 -8.59
CA THR A 201 18.38 6.73 -7.54
C THR A 201 17.50 7.22 -6.39
N LEU A 202 16.35 7.83 -6.70
CA LEU A 202 15.38 8.28 -5.71
C LEU A 202 14.93 7.13 -4.81
N PHE A 203 14.54 5.99 -5.38
CA PHE A 203 14.10 4.82 -4.62
C PHE A 203 15.25 4.12 -3.86
N GLN A 204 16.47 4.14 -4.40
CA GLN A 204 17.65 3.66 -3.67
C GLN A 204 17.90 4.47 -2.39
N ARG A 205 17.71 5.81 -2.43
CA ARG A 205 17.81 6.65 -1.21
C ARG A 205 16.76 6.33 -0.16
N LYS A 206 15.65 5.70 -0.56
CA LYS A 206 14.57 5.21 0.32
C LYS A 206 14.83 3.77 0.81
N GLY A 207 15.91 3.14 0.36
CA GLY A 207 16.29 1.79 0.75
C GLY A 207 15.74 0.69 -0.16
N PHE A 208 15.10 1.03 -1.28
CA PHE A 208 14.57 0.03 -2.21
C PHE A 208 15.61 -0.44 -3.23
N THR A 209 15.60 -1.73 -3.49
CA THR A 209 16.31 -2.38 -4.59
C THR A 209 15.57 -2.20 -5.92
N ALA A 210 16.22 -2.56 -7.03
CA ALA A 210 15.58 -2.55 -8.34
C ALA A 210 14.37 -3.50 -8.41
N SER A 211 14.43 -4.65 -7.71
CA SER A 211 13.33 -5.61 -7.66
C SER A 211 12.15 -5.09 -6.86
N GLU A 212 12.39 -4.40 -5.74
CA GLU A 212 11.32 -3.81 -4.91
C GLU A 212 10.66 -2.64 -5.64
N LEU A 213 11.46 -1.75 -6.29
CA LEU A 213 10.89 -0.71 -7.15
C LEU A 213 10.02 -1.31 -8.27
N ALA A 214 10.53 -2.31 -8.99
CA ALA A 214 9.75 -2.98 -10.03
C ALA A 214 8.46 -3.61 -9.48
N ALA A 215 8.49 -4.17 -8.27
CA ALA A 215 7.32 -4.75 -7.63
C ALA A 215 6.28 -3.68 -7.25
N LEU A 216 6.72 -2.57 -6.62
CA LEU A 216 5.87 -1.45 -6.19
C LEU A 216 5.15 -0.78 -7.36
N LEU A 217 5.82 -0.65 -8.53
CA LEU A 217 5.17 -0.17 -9.76
C LEU A 217 3.93 -0.99 -10.14
N GLY A 218 3.88 -2.28 -9.77
CA GLY A 218 2.72 -3.14 -10.00
C GLY A 218 1.43 -2.65 -9.35
N ALA A 219 1.49 -1.76 -8.34
CA ALA A 219 0.29 -1.08 -7.82
C ALA A 219 -0.48 -0.32 -8.90
N HIS A 220 0.18 0.06 -10.00
CA HIS A 220 -0.47 0.66 -11.16
C HIS A 220 -1.43 -0.29 -11.90
N SER A 221 -1.44 -1.60 -11.61
CA SER A 221 -2.50 -2.51 -12.07
C SER A 221 -3.88 -2.12 -11.56
N THR A 222 -3.95 -1.41 -10.43
CA THR A 222 -5.19 -0.81 -9.93
C THR A 222 -5.05 0.70 -9.87
N SER A 223 -4.92 1.35 -11.03
CA SER A 223 -4.77 2.81 -11.09
C SER A 223 -5.45 3.46 -12.30
N LYS A 224 -5.78 4.74 -12.13
CA LYS A 224 -6.26 5.65 -13.18
C LYS A 224 -5.65 7.02 -12.96
N GLN A 225 -5.39 7.73 -14.05
CA GLN A 225 -4.87 9.09 -14.02
C GLN A 225 -5.96 10.13 -14.31
N PHE A 226 -5.90 11.29 -13.66
CA PHE A 226 -6.88 12.36 -13.85
C PHE A 226 -6.25 13.74 -14.14
N HIS A 227 -4.95 13.89 -13.96
CA HIS A 227 -4.29 15.20 -13.87
C HIS A 227 -3.11 15.38 -14.83
N ILE A 228 -2.79 14.39 -15.66
CA ILE A 228 -1.68 14.52 -16.62
C ILE A 228 -2.15 15.35 -17.82
N PRO A 229 -1.46 16.47 -18.13
CA PRO A 229 -1.81 17.30 -19.29
C PRO A 229 -1.77 16.49 -20.59
N GLY A 230 -2.85 16.57 -21.37
CA GLY A 230 -2.96 15.89 -22.66
C GLY A 230 -3.35 14.41 -22.61
N ALA A 231 -3.45 13.80 -21.42
CA ALA A 231 -3.90 12.43 -21.25
C ALA A 231 -5.43 12.37 -21.01
N PRO A 232 -6.15 11.33 -21.49
CA PRO A 232 -7.58 11.20 -21.23
C PRO A 232 -7.89 11.04 -19.75
N VAL A 233 -8.74 11.89 -19.19
CA VAL A 233 -9.15 11.84 -17.77
C VAL A 233 -9.78 10.48 -17.45
N GLY A 234 -9.31 9.84 -16.38
CA GLY A 234 -9.73 8.51 -15.97
C GLY A 234 -9.06 7.36 -16.74
N ALA A 235 -8.05 7.64 -17.58
CA ALA A 235 -7.32 6.59 -18.30
C ALA A 235 -6.54 5.69 -17.32
N ALA A 236 -6.72 4.38 -17.50
CA ALA A 236 -6.09 3.33 -16.71
C ALA A 236 -4.67 3.01 -17.19
N GLN A 237 -3.83 2.52 -16.27
CA GLN A 237 -2.46 2.09 -16.55
C GLN A 237 -2.36 0.64 -17.02
N ASP A 238 -3.46 -0.12 -16.95
CA ASP A 238 -3.60 -1.43 -17.57
C ASP A 238 -5.04 -1.66 -18.09
N SER A 239 -5.26 -2.78 -18.75
CA SER A 239 -6.55 -3.15 -19.34
C SER A 239 -7.56 -3.73 -18.34
N THR A 240 -7.17 -3.90 -17.08
CA THR A 240 -7.96 -4.52 -16.00
C THR A 240 -7.92 -3.71 -14.70
N PRO A 241 -8.19 -2.38 -14.70
CA PRO A 241 -7.89 -1.47 -13.58
C PRO A 241 -8.66 -1.73 -12.28
N GLY A 242 -9.65 -2.62 -12.30
CA GLY A 242 -10.41 -3.07 -11.15
C GLY A 242 -9.88 -4.35 -10.51
N LYS A 243 -8.78 -4.94 -11.00
CA LYS A 243 -8.18 -6.18 -10.53
C LYS A 243 -6.73 -5.96 -10.13
N TRP A 244 -6.31 -6.65 -9.07
CA TRP A 244 -4.93 -6.66 -8.59
C TRP A 244 -4.19 -7.82 -9.25
N ASP A 245 -3.72 -7.60 -10.47
CA ASP A 245 -3.07 -8.63 -11.28
C ASP A 245 -1.75 -8.14 -11.92
N VAL A 246 -1.17 -8.97 -12.78
CA VAL A 246 0.11 -8.68 -13.45
C VAL A 246 -0.08 -8.17 -14.88
N GLN A 247 -1.29 -7.80 -15.29
CA GLN A 247 -1.57 -7.33 -16.64
C GLN A 247 -0.84 -6.01 -16.93
N TYR A 248 -0.72 -5.14 -15.93
CA TYR A 248 0.11 -3.93 -15.96
C TYR A 248 1.50 -4.11 -16.59
N TYR A 249 2.21 -5.19 -16.24
CA TYR A 249 3.57 -5.41 -16.75
C TYR A 249 3.57 -5.70 -18.25
N ALA A 250 2.60 -6.49 -18.73
CA ALA A 250 2.47 -6.80 -20.16
C ALA A 250 1.99 -5.58 -20.95
N ASP A 251 0.98 -4.88 -20.43
CA ASP A 251 0.39 -3.71 -21.08
C ASP A 251 1.38 -2.53 -21.12
N THR A 252 2.23 -2.36 -20.12
CA THR A 252 3.30 -1.35 -20.18
C THR A 252 4.31 -1.63 -21.30
N LEU A 253 4.64 -2.90 -21.54
CA LEU A 253 5.61 -3.31 -22.57
C LEU A 253 5.00 -3.32 -23.97
N SER A 254 3.70 -3.60 -24.10
CA SER A 254 2.97 -3.66 -25.36
C SER A 254 1.56 -3.07 -25.18
N PRO A 255 1.43 -1.72 -25.18
CA PRO A 255 0.20 -1.07 -24.74
C PRO A 255 -0.97 -1.27 -25.72
N PRO A 256 -2.13 -1.75 -25.24
CA PRO A 256 -3.37 -1.70 -26.02
C PRO A 256 -3.92 -0.26 -26.09
N SER A 257 -4.85 -0.01 -27.02
CA SER A 257 -5.35 1.35 -27.30
C SER A 257 -6.10 2.02 -26.15
N ASN A 258 -6.62 1.24 -25.20
CA ASN A 258 -7.37 1.71 -24.03
C ASN A 258 -6.49 1.91 -22.78
N VAL A 259 -5.18 1.74 -22.89
CA VAL A 259 -4.22 1.88 -21.78
C VAL A 259 -3.38 3.13 -21.97
N PHE A 260 -3.25 3.90 -20.89
CA PHE A 260 -2.33 5.02 -20.82
C PHE A 260 -1.12 4.65 -19.96
N VAL A 261 0.03 4.46 -20.62
CA VAL A 261 1.29 4.19 -19.95
C VAL A 261 1.91 5.50 -19.49
N PHE A 262 2.23 5.60 -18.21
CA PHE A 262 2.99 6.74 -17.70
C PHE A 262 4.38 6.81 -18.35
N PRO A 263 4.86 8.01 -18.72
CA PRO A 263 6.21 8.16 -19.27
C PRO A 263 7.30 7.57 -18.36
N SER A 264 7.20 7.75 -17.04
CA SER A 264 8.09 7.13 -16.04
C SER A 264 8.11 5.62 -16.12
N ASP A 265 6.94 4.99 -16.25
CA ASP A 265 6.78 3.54 -16.27
C ASP A 265 7.39 2.95 -17.53
N ALA A 266 7.14 3.57 -18.69
CA ALA A 266 7.76 3.18 -19.95
C ALA A 266 9.30 3.24 -19.87
N LYS A 267 9.85 4.28 -19.24
CA LYS A 267 11.30 4.42 -19.04
C LYS A 267 11.85 3.35 -18.06
N LEU A 268 11.19 3.13 -16.93
CA LEU A 268 11.62 2.14 -15.91
C LEU A 268 11.51 0.70 -16.43
N ALA A 269 10.53 0.39 -17.27
CA ALA A 269 10.35 -0.93 -17.88
C ALA A 269 11.51 -1.34 -18.81
N VAL A 270 12.26 -0.38 -19.34
CA VAL A 270 13.45 -0.61 -20.18
C VAL A 270 14.77 -0.26 -19.51
N HIS A 271 14.75 0.30 -18.29
CA HIS A 271 15.96 0.65 -17.53
C HIS A 271 16.82 -0.60 -17.25
N PRO A 272 18.17 -0.54 -17.35
CA PRO A 272 19.02 -1.73 -17.27
C PRO A 272 18.89 -2.55 -15.99
N ALA A 273 18.69 -1.90 -14.82
CA ALA A 273 18.54 -2.60 -13.55
C ALA A 273 17.08 -3.00 -13.25
N VAL A 274 16.14 -2.08 -13.51
CA VAL A 274 14.73 -2.23 -13.11
C VAL A 274 13.95 -3.04 -14.15
N GLY A 275 14.22 -2.80 -15.43
CA GLY A 275 13.49 -3.41 -16.55
C GLY A 275 13.61 -4.94 -16.61
N LYS A 276 14.73 -5.51 -16.14
CA LYS A 276 14.87 -6.97 -16.01
C LYS A 276 13.88 -7.53 -14.98
N GLU A 277 13.78 -6.89 -13.81
CA GLU A 277 12.87 -7.31 -12.74
C GLU A 277 11.41 -7.09 -13.14
N PHE A 278 11.12 -5.94 -13.77
CA PHE A 278 9.81 -5.59 -14.32
C PHE A 278 9.30 -6.66 -15.30
N LYS A 279 10.10 -7.02 -16.31
CA LYS A 279 9.77 -8.10 -17.27
C LYS A 279 9.60 -9.44 -16.57
N GLY A 280 10.32 -9.65 -15.47
CA GLY A 280 10.23 -10.84 -14.66
C GLY A 280 8.92 -11.03 -13.90
N PHE A 281 8.01 -10.05 -13.88
CA PHE A 281 6.67 -10.16 -13.30
C PHE A 281 5.56 -10.43 -14.33
N VAL A 282 5.85 -10.34 -15.63
CA VAL A 282 4.91 -10.67 -16.71
C VAL A 282 4.42 -12.11 -16.55
N GLY A 283 3.10 -12.29 -16.38
CA GLY A 283 2.47 -13.60 -16.14
C GLY A 283 2.82 -14.25 -14.80
N GLY A 284 3.56 -13.56 -13.93
CA GLY A 284 4.14 -14.09 -12.69
C GLY A 284 3.39 -13.65 -11.43
N GLN A 285 2.09 -13.90 -11.32
CA GLN A 285 1.25 -13.42 -10.19
C GLN A 285 1.86 -13.76 -8.82
N GLY A 286 2.18 -15.02 -8.54
CA GLY A 286 2.71 -15.42 -7.23
C GLY A 286 4.07 -14.77 -6.91
N LYS A 287 4.92 -14.58 -7.93
CA LYS A 287 6.20 -13.89 -7.78
C LYS A 287 5.99 -12.42 -7.45
N TRP A 288 5.10 -11.74 -8.18
CA TRP A 288 4.76 -10.35 -7.91
C TRP A 288 4.11 -10.17 -6.54
N THR A 289 3.12 -10.99 -6.19
CA THR A 289 2.47 -10.97 -4.88
C THR A 289 3.49 -11.06 -3.73
N SER A 290 4.44 -12.00 -3.82
CA SER A 290 5.48 -12.13 -2.79
C SER A 290 6.44 -10.94 -2.75
N ALA A 291 6.83 -10.40 -3.91
CA ALA A 291 7.75 -9.27 -3.98
C ALA A 291 7.08 -7.96 -3.51
N PHE A 292 5.84 -7.72 -3.96
CA PHE A 292 5.05 -6.56 -3.58
C PHE A 292 4.76 -6.55 -2.08
N GLY A 293 4.34 -7.68 -1.50
CA GLY A 293 4.05 -7.73 -0.07
C GLY A 293 5.28 -7.62 0.84
N ALA A 294 6.48 -7.77 0.29
CA ALA A 294 7.73 -7.59 1.01
C ALA A 294 8.32 -6.17 0.89
N ALA A 295 8.01 -5.47 -0.21
CA ALA A 295 8.42 -4.10 -0.48
C ALA A 295 7.53 -3.10 0.27
#